data_AF-A0A972RU95-F1
#
_entry.id   AF-A0A972RU95-F1
#
_cell.length_a   1.000
_cell.length_b   1.000
_cell.length_c   1.000
_cell.angle_alpha   90.00
_cell.angle_beta   90.00
_cell.angle_gamma   90.00
#
_symmetry.space_group_name_H-M   'P 1'
#
loop_
_entity.id
_entity.type
_entity.pdbx_description
1 polymer ?
#
loop_
_entity_poly.entity_id
_entity_poly.type
_entity_poly.pdbx_seq_one_letter_code
_entity_poly.pdbx_strand_id
1 'polypeptide(L)'
;RVLFEIYEMLHSHPDIMTQSKLKYITRFKKTYEDGIFNLEDKYGVRRTLLVYLDSIDTYSMNILIYAFSISIDWEEWLRVKQDIIKRALLIIENSELELAIPKEEIILENLSSKKSPNSSKSYN
;
A
#
# COMPACT_ATOMS: atom_id res chain seq x y z
N ARG A 1 8.45 9.65 8.14
CA ARG A 1 7.32 10.03 9.00
C ARG A 1 6.08 9.19 8.67
N VAL A 2 5.43 9.37 7.51
CA VAL A 2 4.19 8.67 7.10
C VAL A 2 4.27 7.13 7.24
N LEU A 3 5.35 6.51 6.76
CA LEU A 3 5.59 5.06 6.91
C LEU A 3 5.50 4.58 8.36
N PHE A 4 6.09 5.33 9.29
CA PHE A 4 6.08 5.00 10.72
C PHE A 4 4.69 5.19 11.32
N GLU A 5 3.98 6.26 10.97
CA GLU A 5 2.61 6.50 11.45
C GLU A 5 1.64 5.40 10.96
N ILE A 6 1.79 4.96 9.71
CA ILE A 6 1.01 3.83 9.17
C ILE A 6 1.37 2.53 9.91
N TYR A 7 2.65 2.29 10.19
CA TYR A 7 3.08 1.13 10.97
C TYR A 7 2.47 1.12 12.37
N GLU A 8 2.55 2.23 13.11
CA GLU A 8 1.98 2.35 14.46
C GLU A 8 0.46 2.21 14.45
N MET A 9 -0.21 2.78 13.45
CA MET A 9 -1.65 2.62 13.24
C MET A 9 -2.02 1.15 13.07
N LEU A 10 -1.30 0.39 12.24
CA LEU A 10 -1.54 -1.05 12.06
C LEU A 10 -1.20 -1.86 13.31
N HIS A 11 -0.09 -1.53 13.99
CA HIS A 11 0.37 -2.24 15.17
C HIS A 11 -0.63 -2.15 16.33
N SER A 12 -1.24 -0.98 16.50
CA SER A 12 -2.25 -0.70 17.51
C SER A 12 -3.67 -1.11 17.11
N HIS A 13 -3.93 -1.36 15.82
CA HIS A 13 -5.26 -1.68 15.30
C HIS A 13 -5.82 -2.96 15.95
N PRO A 14 -7.04 -2.96 16.54
CA PRO A 14 -7.57 -4.11 17.28
C PRO A 14 -7.70 -5.37 16.44
N ASP A 15 -8.12 -5.24 15.18
CA ASP A 15 -8.40 -6.38 14.29
C ASP A 15 -7.20 -6.84 13.44
N ILE A 16 -6.02 -6.24 13.64
CA ILE A 16 -4.77 -6.68 13.02
C ILE A 16 -4.03 -7.64 13.94
N MET A 17 -3.55 -8.73 13.35
CA MET A 17 -2.82 -9.78 14.03
C MET A 17 -1.37 -9.37 14.28
N THR A 18 -0.97 -9.33 15.56
CA THR A 18 0.39 -9.00 15.99
C THR A 18 0.94 -10.07 16.93
N GLN A 19 2.27 -10.05 17.15
CA GLN A 19 2.95 -11.03 18.00
C GLN A 19 2.42 -11.04 19.45
N SER A 20 2.07 -9.88 19.99
CA SER A 20 1.54 -9.74 21.35
C SER A 20 0.17 -10.40 21.50
N LYS A 21 -0.73 -10.21 20.52
CA LYS A 21 -2.08 -10.79 20.53
C LYS A 21 -2.07 -12.31 20.33
N LEU A 22 -1.12 -12.84 19.56
CA LEU A 22 -0.97 -14.29 19.43
C LEU A 22 -0.68 -14.95 20.77
N LYS A 23 0.27 -14.42 21.55
CA LYS A 23 0.64 -15.01 22.85
C LYS A 23 -0.58 -15.12 23.75
N TYR A 24 -1.48 -14.14 23.72
CA TYR A 24 -2.73 -14.16 24.46
C TYR A 24 -3.68 -15.27 23.94
N ILE A 25 -3.97 -15.30 22.63
CA ILE A 25 -4.89 -16.26 22.01
C ILE A 25 -4.40 -17.70 22.19
N THR A 26 -3.12 -17.97 21.95
CA THR A 26 -2.51 -19.30 22.09
C THR A 26 -2.54 -19.76 23.55
N ARG A 27 -2.28 -18.87 24.52
CA ARG A 27 -2.30 -19.23 25.96
C ARG A 27 -3.71 -19.58 26.44
N PHE A 28 -4.73 -18.88 25.96
CA PHE A 28 -6.14 -19.23 26.22
C PHE A 28 -6.54 -20.57 25.59
N LYS A 29 -6.13 -20.84 24.34
CA LYS A 29 -6.48 -22.08 23.63
C LYS A 29 -5.67 -23.31 24.03
N LYS A 30 -4.45 -23.15 24.56
CA LYS A 30 -3.57 -24.25 25.01
C LYS A 30 -4.12 -25.01 26.22
N THR A 31 -5.11 -24.45 26.92
CA THR A 31 -5.79 -25.13 28.04
C THR A 31 -6.82 -26.18 27.55
N TYR A 32 -7.16 -26.19 26.24
CA TYR A 32 -8.25 -27.02 25.73
C TYR A 32 -7.85 -28.22 24.86
N GLU A 33 -6.80 -28.18 24.03
CA GLU A 33 -6.52 -29.31 23.11
C GLU A 33 -5.03 -29.52 22.79
N ASP A 34 -4.58 -30.77 22.94
CA ASP A 34 -3.29 -31.30 22.52
C ASP A 34 -3.17 -31.26 20.98
N GLY A 35 -2.54 -30.20 20.45
CA GLY A 35 -2.40 -29.97 19.00
C GLY A 35 -1.30 -28.97 18.64
N ILE A 36 -0.14 -29.08 19.28
CA ILE A 36 0.90 -28.04 19.31
C ILE A 36 1.53 -27.75 17.94
N PHE A 37 1.54 -28.70 17.00
CA PHE A 37 2.30 -28.56 15.75
C PHE A 37 1.53 -27.94 14.57
N ASN A 38 0.19 -27.81 14.64
CA ASN A 38 -0.59 -27.27 13.49
C ASN A 38 -0.94 -25.78 13.61
N LEU A 39 -0.91 -25.17 14.80
CA LEU A 39 -1.19 -23.74 14.92
C LEU A 39 0.01 -22.88 14.54
N GLU A 40 1.24 -23.31 14.82
CA GLU A 40 2.39 -22.53 14.42
C GLU A 40 2.61 -22.53 12.91
N ASP A 41 2.27 -23.59 12.17
CA ASP A 41 2.36 -23.61 10.70
C ASP A 41 1.10 -23.07 10.00
N LYS A 42 -0.12 -23.36 10.51
CA LYS A 42 -1.36 -22.77 9.97
C LYS A 42 -1.44 -21.25 10.18
N TYR A 43 -0.80 -20.75 11.23
CA TYR A 43 -0.73 -19.31 11.55
C TYR A 43 0.68 -18.72 11.38
N GLY A 44 1.67 -19.52 10.98
CA GLY A 44 3.11 -19.19 10.91
C GLY A 44 3.43 -18.04 9.99
N VAL A 45 2.71 -18.03 8.88
CA VAL A 45 2.79 -17.01 7.84
C VAL A 45 1.91 -15.79 8.18
N ARG A 46 0.97 -15.89 9.14
CA ARG A 46 -0.12 -14.92 9.36
C ARG A 46 0.17 -13.77 10.34
N ARG A 47 1.42 -13.36 10.51
CA ARG A 47 1.83 -12.42 11.56
C ARG A 47 2.76 -11.30 11.10
N THR A 48 3.18 -11.38 9.86
CA THR A 48 4.10 -10.41 9.28
C THR A 48 3.37 -9.08 9.13
N LEU A 49 3.90 -8.04 9.76
CA LEU A 49 3.44 -6.65 9.62
C LEU A 49 4.60 -5.86 9.04
N LEU A 50 4.48 -5.47 7.77
CA LEU A 50 5.51 -4.75 7.03
C LEU A 50 4.90 -3.46 6.46
N VAL A 51 5.59 -2.35 6.68
CA VAL A 51 5.27 -1.06 6.06
C VAL A 51 6.57 -0.47 5.55
N TYR A 52 6.76 -0.47 4.23
CA TYR A 52 7.99 -0.04 3.60
C TYR A 52 7.72 0.73 2.31
N LEU A 53 8.70 1.54 1.92
CA LEU A 53 8.78 2.00 0.56
C LEU A 53 9.12 0.81 -0.34
N ASP A 54 8.29 0.56 -1.34
CA ASP A 54 8.34 -0.67 -2.14
C ASP A 54 8.99 -0.43 -3.50
N SER A 55 8.43 0.49 -4.27
CA SER A 55 8.82 0.72 -5.65
C SER A 55 8.63 2.18 -6.05
N ILE A 56 9.41 2.62 -7.04
CA ILE A 56 9.28 3.92 -7.70
C ILE A 56 8.75 3.64 -9.10
N ASP A 57 7.65 4.28 -9.47
CA ASP A 57 7.02 4.21 -10.79
C ASP A 57 7.10 5.59 -11.46
N THR A 58 6.66 5.67 -12.71
CA THR A 58 6.69 6.85 -13.58
C THR A 58 6.04 8.08 -12.92
N TYR A 59 4.93 7.87 -12.20
CA TYR A 59 4.16 8.95 -11.57
C TYR A 59 3.88 8.71 -10.08
N SER A 60 4.42 7.65 -9.49
CA SER A 60 4.13 7.28 -8.12
C SER A 60 5.35 6.74 -7.37
N MET A 61 5.26 6.84 -6.05
CA MET A 61 6.16 6.17 -5.14
C MET A 61 5.30 5.28 -4.25
N ASN A 62 5.47 3.97 -4.39
CA ASN A 62 4.55 2.98 -3.83
C ASN A 62 4.96 2.57 -2.41
N ILE A 63 3.99 2.54 -1.51
CA ILE A 63 4.16 2.05 -0.14
C ILE A 63 3.55 0.65 -0.05
N LEU A 64 4.35 -0.34 0.33
CA LEU A 64 3.86 -1.66 0.69
C LEU A 64 3.26 -1.61 2.08
N ILE A 65 1.99 -2.01 2.20
CA ILE A 65 1.33 -2.30 3.46
C ILE A 65 0.96 -3.78 3.46
N TYR A 66 1.63 -4.55 4.31
CA TYR A 66 1.41 -5.98 4.45
C TYR A 66 1.05 -6.32 5.89
N ALA A 67 -0.13 -6.88 6.12
CA ALA A 67 -0.63 -7.27 7.42
C ALA A 67 -1.71 -8.36 7.31
N PHE A 68 -2.01 -9.03 8.42
CA PHE A 68 -3.07 -10.03 8.52
C PHE A 68 -4.17 -9.57 9.48
N SER A 69 -5.43 -9.79 9.11
CA SER A 69 -6.56 -9.66 10.02
C SER A 69 -6.60 -10.81 11.02
N ILE A 70 -7.25 -10.58 12.16
CA ILE A 70 -7.58 -11.64 13.12
C ILE A 70 -8.66 -12.55 12.55
N SER A 71 -9.69 -11.96 11.94
CA SER A 71 -10.81 -12.71 11.36
C SER A 71 -10.46 -13.26 9.97
N ILE A 72 -10.98 -14.45 9.68
CA ILE A 72 -10.97 -15.08 8.35
C ILE A 72 -12.32 -14.96 7.65
N ASP A 73 -13.33 -14.42 8.34
CA ASP A 73 -14.60 -14.10 7.72
C ASP A 73 -14.40 -13.02 6.66
N TRP A 74 -15.00 -13.22 5.49
CA TRP A 74 -14.74 -12.35 4.34
C TRP A 74 -15.35 -10.96 4.54
N GLU A 75 -16.57 -10.86 5.06
CA GLU A 75 -17.21 -9.56 5.29
C GLU A 75 -16.43 -8.76 6.34
N GLU A 76 -16.05 -9.41 7.44
CA GLU A 76 -15.25 -8.78 8.49
C GLU A 76 -13.87 -8.36 7.99
N TRP A 77 -13.19 -9.22 7.21
CA TRP A 77 -11.92 -8.87 6.57
C TRP A 77 -12.05 -7.65 5.65
N LEU A 78 -13.13 -7.56 4.85
CA LEU A 78 -13.39 -6.39 3.99
C LEU A 78 -13.59 -5.12 4.82
N ARG A 79 -14.31 -5.19 5.94
CA ARG A 79 -14.52 -4.05 6.85
C ARG A 79 -13.21 -3.57 7.46
N VAL A 80 -12.37 -4.49 7.94
CA VAL A 80 -11.04 -4.18 8.49
C VAL A 80 -10.16 -3.55 7.42
N LYS A 81 -10.13 -4.12 6.21
CA LYS A 81 -9.37 -3.57 5.07
C LYS A 81 -9.81 -2.15 4.75
N GLN A 82 -11.12 -1.88 4.71
CA GLN A 82 -11.65 -0.55 4.44
C GLN A 82 -11.26 0.45 5.53
N ASP A 83 -11.31 0.06 6.81
CA ASP A 83 -10.92 0.92 7.93
C ASP A 83 -9.44 1.31 7.85
N ILE A 84 -8.57 0.34 7.56
CA ILE A 84 -7.13 0.56 7.38
C ILE A 84 -6.86 1.54 6.25
N ILE A 85 -7.50 1.36 5.08
CA ILE A 85 -7.32 2.27 3.94
C ILE A 85 -7.73 3.69 4.32
N LYS A 86 -8.88 3.87 4.99
CA LYS A 86 -9.34 5.19 5.44
C LYS A 86 -8.36 5.85 6.40
N ARG A 87 -7.83 5.11 7.37
CA ARG A 87 -6.84 5.63 8.32
C ARG A 87 -5.52 5.99 7.64
N ALA A 88 -5.06 5.15 6.70
CA ALA A 88 -3.86 5.43 5.92
C ALA A 88 -4.04 6.69 5.06
N LEU A 89 -5.19 6.87 4.42
CA LEU A 89 -5.53 8.10 3.69
C LEU A 89 -5.49 9.33 4.60
N LEU A 90 -6.10 9.25 5.79
CA LEU A 90 -6.06 10.35 6.75
C LEU A 90 -4.63 10.71 7.18
N ILE A 91 -3.75 9.73 7.35
CA ILE A 91 -2.32 9.97 7.64
C ILE A 91 -1.64 10.68 6.47
N ILE A 92 -1.94 10.27 5.23
CA ILE A 92 -1.39 10.88 4.02
C ILE A 92 -1.89 12.32 3.86
N GLU A 93 -3.20 12.56 4.02
CA GLU A 93 -3.84 13.88 3.93
C GLU A 93 -3.31 14.88 4.97
N ASN A 94 -2.94 14.40 6.16
CA ASN A 94 -2.33 15.22 7.21
C ASN A 94 -0.81 15.44 7.02
N SER A 95 -0.25 14.91 5.93
CA SER A 95 1.15 15.08 5.54
C SER A 95 1.27 15.98 4.30
N GLU A 96 2.48 16.16 3.80
CA GLU A 96 2.73 16.90 2.55
C GLU A 96 2.65 15.99 1.30
N LEU A 97 2.22 14.74 1.47
CA LEU A 97 2.09 13.78 0.37
C LEU A 97 0.69 13.85 -0.24
N GLU A 98 0.64 13.70 -1.56
CA GLU A 98 -0.60 13.57 -2.33
C GLU A 98 -0.70 12.19 -2.94
N LEU A 99 -1.92 11.76 -3.26
CA LEU A 99 -2.13 10.54 -4.04
C LEU A 99 -1.61 10.73 -5.46
N ALA A 100 -0.90 9.72 -5.96
CA ALA A 100 -0.39 9.72 -7.31
C ALA A 100 -1.54 9.69 -8.32
N ILE A 101 -1.60 10.73 -9.16
CA ILE A 101 -2.49 10.79 -10.32
C ILE A 101 -1.59 10.63 -11.55
N PRO A 102 -1.92 9.74 -12.52
CA PRO A 102 -1.17 9.65 -13.76
C PRO A 102 -1.13 11.02 -14.46
N LYS A 103 0.06 11.46 -14.86
CA LYS A 103 0.25 12.74 -15.55
C LYS A 103 0.82 12.49 -16.94
N GLU A 104 0.46 13.32 -17.91
CA GLU A 104 1.12 13.32 -19.22
C GLU A 104 1.73 14.70 -19.44
N GLU A 105 3.01 14.74 -19.79
CA GLU A 105 3.69 15.98 -20.14
C GLU A 105 3.60 16.18 -21.66
N ILE A 106 2.78 17.15 -22.09
CA ILE A 106 2.67 17.53 -23.49
C ILE A 106 3.67 18.65 -23.78
N ILE A 107 4.72 18.33 -24.53
CA ILE A 107 5.69 19.32 -25.00
C ILE A 107 5.16 19.92 -26.30
N LEU A 108 4.66 21.16 -26.22
CA LEU A 108 4.24 21.94 -27.39
C LEU A 108 5.47 22.60 -28.01
N GLU A 109 6.05 21.96 -29.02
CA GLU A 109 7.01 22.63 -29.90
C GLU A 109 6.27 23.72 -30.70
N ASN A 110 6.80 24.95 -30.68
CA ASN A 110 6.26 26.04 -31.49
C ASN A 110 6.30 25.66 -32.98
N LEU A 111 5.15 25.29 -33.53
CA LEU A 111 4.93 24.98 -34.95
C LEU A 111 5.14 26.19 -35.90
N SER A 112 5.73 27.29 -35.42
CA SER A 112 5.87 28.55 -36.16
C SER A 112 7.13 28.66 -37.03
N SER A 113 7.91 27.57 -37.22
CA SER A 113 9.17 27.63 -37.99
C SER A 113 9.31 26.62 -39.14
N LYS A 114 8.21 26.05 -39.66
CA LYS A 114 8.24 25.39 -40.98
C LYS A 114 7.52 26.24 -42.03
N LYS A 115 8.17 27.32 -42.49
CA LYS A 115 7.89 27.87 -43.83
C LYS A 115 8.49 26.91 -44.87
N SER A 116 7.63 26.43 -45.77
CA SER A 116 7.92 25.49 -46.86
C SER A 116 9.13 25.90 -47.71
N PRO A 117 10.06 24.98 -48.06
CA PRO A 117 10.91 25.16 -49.22
C PRO A 117 10.17 24.59 -50.44
N ASN A 118 9.61 25.45 -51.29
CA ASN A 118 9.55 25.23 -52.74
C ASN A 118 8.77 26.35 -53.46
N SER A 119 9.50 27.27 -54.10
CA SER A 119 9.15 27.77 -55.42
C SER A 119 10.36 28.44 -56.08
N SER A 120 10.54 28.11 -57.37
CA SER A 120 11.37 28.74 -58.41
C SER A 120 12.90 28.60 -58.35
N LYS A 121 13.42 27.55 -59.00
CA LYS A 121 14.57 27.68 -59.92
C LYS A 121 14.09 27.35 -61.33
N SER A 122 13.81 28.39 -62.12
CA SER A 122 13.84 28.38 -63.58
C SER A 122 14.54 29.67 -63.97
N TYR A 123 15.76 29.57 -64.49
CA TYR A 123 16.34 30.53 -65.43
C TYR A 123 17.44 29.83 -66.23
N ASN A 124 17.17 29.82 -67.54
CA ASN A 124 18.04 29.74 -68.72
C ASN A 124 18.90 28.49 -68.93
#